data_AF-A0A560FJJ1-F1
#
_entry.id   AF-A0A560FJJ1-F1
#
_cell.length_a   1.000
_cell.length_b   1.000
_cell.length_c   1.000
_cell.angle_alpha   90.00
_cell.angle_beta   90.00
_cell.angle_gamma   90.00
#
_symmetry.space_group_name_H-M   'P 1'
#
loop_
_entity.id
_entity.type
_entity.pdbx_description
1 polymer ?
#
loop_
_entity_poly.entity_id
_entity_poly.type
_entity_poly.pdbx_seq_one_letter_code
_entity_poly.pdbx_strand_id
1 'polypeptide(L)' 'MTDTLAPPLAPSLADFIRGLPKAELHLHIEGSLEPEQMFAFARRNRVALPFRTVEEVRAAYAFTNLQDFLDIYY' A
#
# COMPACT_ATOMS: atom_id res chain seq x y z
N MET A 1 17.05 -46.44 1.50
CA MET A 1 17.26 -45.18 2.25
C MET A 1 17.91 -44.18 1.31
N THR A 2 17.13 -43.67 0.35
CA THR A 2 17.59 -42.67 -0.62
C THR A 2 16.44 -41.69 -0.77
N ASP A 3 16.44 -40.70 0.11
CA ASP A 3 15.60 -39.51 0.01
C ASP A 3 16.16 -38.67 -1.14
N THR A 4 15.52 -38.77 -2.29
CA THR A 4 15.85 -37.98 -3.48
C THR A 4 15.36 -36.56 -3.23
N LEU A 5 16.23 -35.72 -2.67
CA LEU A 5 15.98 -34.28 -2.53
C LEU A 5 15.78 -33.69 -3.93
N ALA A 6 14.53 -33.39 -4.29
CA ALA A 6 14.21 -32.61 -5.47
C ALA A 6 14.95 -31.26 -5.39
N PRO A 7 15.49 -30.74 -6.50
CA PRO A 7 16.17 -29.45 -6.50
C PRO A 7 15.19 -28.35 -6.05
N PRO A 8 15.66 -27.32 -5.31
CA PRO A 8 14.79 -26.24 -4.87
C PRO A 8 14.16 -25.58 -6.10
N LEU A 9 12.83 -25.41 -6.04
CA LEU A 9 12.08 -24.70 -7.07
C LEU A 9 12.68 -23.30 -7.23
N ALA A 10 12.97 -22.92 -8.48
CA ALA A 10 13.41 -21.57 -8.78
C ALA A 10 12.40 -20.55 -8.20
N PRO A 11 12.88 -19.39 -7.69
CA PRO A 11 11.99 -18.37 -7.15
C PRO A 11 10.94 -18.00 -8.18
N SER A 12 9.71 -17.73 -7.72
CA SER A 12 8.69 -17.19 -8.61
C SER A 12 9.20 -15.86 -9.19
N LEU A 13 8.68 -15.45 -10.34
CA LEU A 13 9.01 -14.14 -10.91
C LEU A 13 8.75 -13.01 -9.89
N ALA A 14 7.70 -13.13 -9.07
CA ALA A 14 7.39 -12.16 -8.02
C ALA A 14 8.47 -12.11 -6.93
N ASP A 15 8.98 -13.26 -6.49
CA ASP A 15 10.03 -13.32 -5.47
C ASP A 15 11.36 -12.79 -6.00
N PHE A 16 11.67 -13.10 -7.26
CA PHE A 16 12.82 -12.53 -7.95
C PHE A 16 12.73 -11.00 -8.03
N ILE A 17 11.59 -10.44 -8.48
CA ILE A 17 11.36 -8.98 -8.58
C ILE A 17 11.46 -8.30 -7.21
N ARG A 18 10.88 -8.90 -6.15
CA ARG A 18 10.97 -8.35 -4.78
C ARG A 18 12.41 -8.27 -4.29
N GLY A 19 13.24 -9.27 -4.59
CA GLY A 19 14.65 -9.34 -4.18
C GLY A 19 15.60 -8.36 -4.88
N LEU A 20 15.20 -7.70 -5.97
CA LEU A 20 16.05 -6.72 -6.66
C LEU A 20 16.31 -5.48 -5.77
N PRO A 21 17.54 -4.95 -5.70
CA PRO A 21 17.80 -3.63 -5.12
C PRO A 21 17.20 -2.55 -6.02
N LYS A 22 16.50 -1.57 -5.43
CA LYS A 22 15.75 -0.53 -6.16
C LYS A 22 16.01 0.84 -5.53
N ALA A 23 16.04 1.87 -6.38
CA ALA A 23 15.92 3.26 -5.96
C ALA A 23 14.60 3.81 -6.50
N GLU A 24 13.81 4.43 -5.63
CA GLU A 24 12.54 5.07 -5.99
C GLU A 24 12.77 6.59 -6.05
N LEU A 25 12.67 7.17 -7.25
CA LEU A 25 13.01 8.58 -7.50
C LEU A 25 11.78 9.50 -7.55
N HIS A 26 10.59 8.92 -7.60
CA HIS A 26 9.32 9.65 -7.58
C HIS A 26 8.37 8.93 -6.63
N LEU A 27 8.28 9.44 -5.42
CA LEU A 27 7.32 9.03 -4.42
C LEU A 27 6.84 10.28 -3.70
N HIS A 28 5.53 10.39 -3.50
CA HIS A 28 4.98 11.34 -2.56
C HIS A 28 4.82 10.65 -1.21
N ILE A 29 5.43 11.18 -0.15
CA ILE A 29 5.38 10.54 1.18
C ILE A 29 3.94 10.52 1.68
N GLU A 30 3.18 11.58 1.44
CA GLU A 30 1.79 11.67 1.84
C GLU A 30 0.92 10.68 1.05
N GLY A 31 1.32 10.34 -0.19
CA GLY A 31 0.72 9.29 -1.00
C GLY A 31 1.01 7.86 -0.53
N SER A 32 1.89 7.69 0.45
CA SER A 32 2.16 6.40 1.11
C SER A 32 1.31 6.19 2.37
N LEU A 33 0.39 7.11 2.69
CA LEU A 33 -0.47 7.02 3.85
C LEU A 33 -1.59 5.98 3.64
N GLU A 34 -1.50 4.86 4.35
CA GLU A 34 -2.53 3.83 4.31
C GLU A 34 -3.79 4.25 5.10
N PRO A 35 -5.00 3.79 4.70
CA PRO A 35 -6.24 4.09 5.42
C PRO A 35 -6.18 3.78 6.93
N GLU A 36 -5.57 2.66 7.33
CA GLU A 36 -5.41 2.30 8.74
C GLU A 36 -4.55 3.31 9.50
N GLN A 37 -3.51 3.82 8.85
CA GLN A 37 -2.64 4.86 9.40
C GLN A 37 -3.37 6.19 9.50
N MET A 38 -4.17 6.56 8.49
CA MET A 38 -5.02 7.75 8.52
C MET A 38 -5.92 7.76 9.77
N PHE A 39 -6.64 6.66 10.03
CA PHE A 39 -7.47 6.52 11.24
C PHE A 39 -6.63 6.53 12.53
N ALA A 40 -5.48 5.84 12.55
CA ALA A 40 -4.62 5.81 13.73
C ALA A 40 -4.09 7.21 14.10
N PHE A 41 -3.66 7.99 13.11
CA PHE A 41 -3.17 9.35 13.30
C PHE A 41 -4.30 10.32 13.65
N ALA A 42 -5.46 10.21 13.01
CA ALA A 42 -6.64 11.00 13.35
C ALA A 42 -7.05 10.82 14.82
N ARG A 43 -7.13 9.57 15.30
CA ARG A 43 -7.39 9.29 16.73
C ARG A 43 -6.33 9.88 17.64
N ARG A 44 -5.05 9.68 17.31
CA ARG A 44 -3.92 10.21 18.11
C ARG A 44 -3.99 11.73 18.25
N ASN A 45 -4.32 12.41 17.15
CA ASN A 45 -4.31 13.86 17.06
C ASN A 45 -5.68 14.50 17.33
N ARG A 46 -6.71 13.71 17.67
CA ARG A 46 -8.10 14.16 17.91
C ARG A 46 -8.69 14.94 16.72
N VAL A 47 -8.39 14.49 15.50
CA VAL A 47 -8.93 15.02 14.26
C VAL A 47 -10.13 14.18 13.85
N ALA A 48 -11.26 14.82 13.53
CA ALA A 48 -12.40 14.16 12.95
C ALA A 48 -12.15 13.90 11.45
N LEU A 49 -12.37 12.67 11.00
CA LEU A 49 -12.29 12.31 9.59
C LEU A 49 -13.68 12.39 8.94
N PRO A 50 -13.76 12.72 7.63
CA PRO A 50 -15.01 12.66 6.88
C PRO A 50 -15.47 11.22 6.61
N PHE A 51 -14.63 10.23 6.89
CA PHE A 51 -14.91 8.80 6.74
C PHE A 51 -15.14 8.15 8.10
N ARG A 52 -16.09 7.22 8.17
CA ARG A 52 -16.44 6.47 9.39
C ARG A 52 -15.62 5.20 9.54
N THR A 53 -15.19 4.60 8.42
CA THR A 53 -14.49 3.30 8.41
C THR A 53 -13.32 3.30 7.41
N VAL A 54 -12.41 2.35 7.59
CA VAL A 54 -11.30 2.10 6.65
C VAL A 54 -11.83 1.69 5.28
N GLU A 55 -12.90 0.90 5.28
CA GLU A 55 -13.56 0.40 4.09
C GLU A 55 -14.15 1.53 3.25
N GLU A 56 -14.72 2.57 3.89
CA GLU A 56 -15.19 3.77 3.19
C GLU A 56 -14.04 4.53 2.49
N VAL A 57 -12.87 4.64 3.12
CA VAL A 57 -11.69 5.26 2.49
C VAL A 57 -11.22 4.43 1.30
N ARG A 58 -11.13 3.10 1.45
CA ARG A 58 -10.73 2.20 0.35
C ARG A 58 -11.72 2.26 -0.82
N ALA A 59 -13.02 2.37 -0.54
CA ALA A 59 -14.04 2.53 -1.58
C ALA A 59 -13.93 3.88 -2.30
N ALA A 60 -13.46 4.93 -1.61
CA ALA A 60 -13.25 6.25 -2.18
C ALA A 60 -12.00 6.33 -3.08
N TYR A 61 -11.08 5.35 -3.04
CA TYR A 61 -9.90 5.27 -3.91
C TYR A 61 -10.25 4.78 -5.33
N ALA A 62 -11.29 5.38 -5.92
CA ALA A 62 -11.76 5.14 -7.27
C ALA A 62 -11.76 6.47 -8.04
N PHE A 63 -10.67 6.75 -8.75
CA PHE A 63 -10.41 8.04 -9.39
C PHE A 63 -10.63 7.99 -10.91
N THR A 64 -11.25 9.01 -11.48
CA THR A 64 -11.41 9.14 -12.95
C THR A 64 -10.41 10.11 -13.57
N ASN A 65 -9.84 11.00 -12.75
CA ASN A 65 -8.86 11.99 -13.17
C ASN A 65 -7.95 12.37 -11.99
N LEU A 66 -6.99 13.26 -12.25
CA LEU A 66 -6.05 13.74 -11.22
C LEU A 66 -6.76 14.50 -10.09
N GLN A 67 -7.74 15.33 -10.40
CA GLN A 67 -8.44 16.14 -9.40
C GLN A 67 -9.22 15.27 -8.41
N ASP A 68 -9.90 14.22 -8.87
CA ASP A 68 -10.62 13.28 -7.99
C ASP A 68 -9.67 12.66 -6.93
N PHE A 69 -8.43 12.38 -7.33
CA PHE A 69 -7.39 11.91 -6.42
C PHE A 69 -6.96 12.99 -5.43
N LEU A 70 -6.70 14.21 -5.93
CA LEU A 70 -6.24 15.33 -5.11
C LEU A 70 -7.28 15.76 -4.06
N ASP A 71 -8.57 15.58 -4.34
CA ASP A 71 -9.66 15.91 -3.42
C ASP A 71 -9.70 15.01 -2.18
N ILE A 72 -9.10 13.82 -2.23
CA ILE A 72 -8.94 12.92 -1.07
C ILE A 72 -7.55 13.08 -0.44
N TYR A 73 -6.55 13.39 -1.26
CA TYR A 73 -5.17 13.50 -0.83
C TYR A 73 -4.91 14.70 0.11
N TYR A 74 -5.70 15.78 0.00
CA TYR A 74 -5.59 17.01 0.80
C TYR A 74 -6.75 17.22 1.77
#